data_AF-A0A2V8NF50-F1
#
_entry.id   AF-A0A2V8NF50-F1
#
_cell.length_a   1.000
_cell.length_b   1.000
_cell.length_c   1.000
_cell.angle_alpha   90.00
_cell.angle_beta   90.00
_cell.angle_gamma   90.00
#
_symmetry.space_group_name_H-M   'P 1'
#
loop_
_entity.id
_entity.type
_entity.pdbx_description
1 polymer ?
#
loop_
_entity_poly.entity_id
_entity_poly.type
_entity_poly.pdbx_seq_one_letter_code
_entity_poly.pdbx_strand_id
1 'polypeptide(L)'
;MPTSFTFPTLPSHVSSLDLDRGQLIFSKEVGSSVGTFAPAQGSAGNVDAGTHSYIVSYVTANGETDSFPSTPASVTLSAPSQVSLTNIPVSSSPLVIARKIYRSKIVFDPADPSGEVSVYWLVTTINDNTTTSYTDNATDASLTTRGGLVINNSTSARGYIGTVPSFFFGETDLHLGFRAGAVDDARFAGNIGSYDVYLGPRVAPNNTIGSFNVYVGYEVGLDNSTGSLNVGIGSQSLFHNTTGSFNTAAGETSLGWNVTGSYNTAFGWQALREPSASTNNTAIGVNAMRGTRGSTGAYNVAVGEGALSSFTSALYNVAAGYNALSGNTTGSYNVAMGLNALFQPQASSHNIGIGVSALYGTAGSTGQYNLGLGEESLYFFTTGGSNTAIGHFASHANTTGSENAAVGVQALYSNVTGSYNVAMGLNALFQTTGSSNTGVGYRAGFSNIPGSYNTFLGNGADASADNL
;
A
#
# COMPACT_ATOMS: atom_id res chain seq x y z
N MET A 1 -19.51 -14.36 48.18
CA MET A 1 -19.82 -14.43 46.73
C MET A 1 -19.14 -15.67 46.18
N PRO A 2 -19.83 -16.61 45.52
CA PRO A 2 -19.23 -17.88 45.15
C PRO A 2 -18.31 -17.70 43.94
N THR A 3 -17.07 -18.14 44.10
CA THR A 3 -16.02 -18.26 43.08
C THR A 3 -16.07 -19.64 42.46
N SER A 4 -16.89 -19.85 41.44
CA SER A 4 -16.72 -20.94 40.48
C SER A 4 -17.66 -20.74 39.29
N PHE A 5 -17.10 -20.26 38.18
CA PHE A 5 -17.77 -20.31 36.88
C PHE A 5 -17.40 -21.67 36.26
N THR A 6 -18.35 -22.60 36.23
CA THR A 6 -18.17 -23.89 35.56
C THR A 6 -18.41 -23.68 34.07
N PHE A 7 -17.40 -23.90 33.23
CA PHE A 7 -17.59 -23.89 31.78
C PHE A 7 -18.53 -25.04 31.37
N PRO A 8 -19.41 -24.85 30.36
CA PRO A 8 -20.09 -25.96 29.73
C PRO A 8 -19.04 -26.92 29.18
N THR A 9 -19.27 -28.23 29.33
CA THR A 9 -18.50 -29.26 28.62
C THR A 9 -18.44 -28.89 27.14
N LEU A 10 -17.24 -28.60 26.64
CA LEU A 10 -17.00 -28.42 25.22
C LEU A 10 -17.54 -29.66 24.47
N PRO A 11 -18.14 -29.50 23.28
CA PRO A 11 -18.44 -30.62 22.40
C PRO A 11 -17.19 -31.48 22.24
N SER A 12 -17.35 -32.79 22.02
CA SER A 12 -16.31 -33.83 21.94
C SER A 12 -15.20 -33.65 20.89
N HIS A 13 -14.93 -32.43 20.42
CA HIS A 13 -14.05 -32.12 19.31
C HIS A 13 -13.01 -31.01 19.60
N VAL A 14 -12.78 -30.63 20.86
CA VAL A 14 -11.65 -29.75 21.24
C VAL A 14 -10.97 -30.32 22.47
N SER A 15 -9.77 -30.90 22.32
CA SER A 15 -9.07 -31.59 23.42
C SER A 15 -8.13 -30.69 24.25
N SER A 16 -7.72 -29.51 23.76
CA SER A 16 -7.10 -28.45 24.59
C SER A 16 -6.83 -27.18 23.77
N LEU A 17 -7.00 -26.02 24.39
CA LEU A 17 -6.53 -24.72 23.91
C LEU A 17 -5.26 -24.36 24.70
N ASP A 18 -4.09 -24.40 24.07
CA ASP A 18 -2.86 -23.90 24.69
C ASP A 18 -2.79 -22.38 24.51
N LEU A 19 -3.24 -21.66 25.54
CA LEU A 19 -3.35 -20.19 25.53
C LEU A 19 -1.99 -19.48 25.57
N ASP A 20 -0.88 -20.18 25.82
CA ASP A 20 0.44 -19.56 25.91
C ASP A 20 1.11 -19.38 24.54
N ARG A 21 0.60 -20.04 23.48
CA ARG A 21 1.18 -19.99 22.12
C ARG A 21 0.24 -19.58 21.00
N GLY A 22 -1.04 -19.32 21.28
CA GLY A 22 -1.98 -18.80 20.29
C GLY A 22 -2.19 -19.68 19.06
N GLN A 23 -1.94 -20.99 19.16
CA GLN A 23 -2.11 -21.93 18.04
C GLN A 23 -3.32 -22.86 18.24
N LEU A 24 -4.10 -23.02 17.18
CA LEU A 24 -5.10 -24.09 17.06
C LEU A 24 -4.36 -25.39 16.70
N ILE A 25 -4.29 -26.35 17.62
CA ILE A 25 -3.75 -27.68 17.35
C ILE A 25 -4.92 -28.63 17.08
N PHE A 26 -5.01 -29.16 15.85
CA PHE A 26 -5.91 -30.27 15.54
C PHE A 26 -5.24 -31.60 15.97
N SER A 27 -6.04 -32.48 16.58
CA SER A 27 -5.68 -33.74 17.26
C SER A 27 -4.39 -34.43 16.78
N LYS A 28 -3.43 -34.54 17.69
CA LYS A 28 -2.20 -35.34 17.56
C LYS A 28 -2.51 -36.83 17.79
N GLU A 29 -2.69 -37.62 16.73
CA GLU A 29 -2.45 -39.07 16.82
C GLU A 29 -0.97 -39.33 16.54
N VAL A 30 -0.27 -39.95 17.49
CA VAL A 30 1.13 -40.35 17.32
C VAL A 30 1.15 -41.65 16.54
N GLY A 31 1.69 -41.65 15.33
CA GLY A 31 1.83 -42.85 14.51
C GLY A 31 2.64 -43.93 15.23
N SER A 32 2.14 -45.17 15.26
CA SER A 32 2.89 -46.34 15.72
C SER A 32 3.94 -46.76 14.68
N SER A 33 5.08 -47.26 15.15
CA SER A 33 6.23 -47.72 14.37
C SER A 33 5.84 -48.53 13.14
N VAL A 34 6.44 -48.16 12.00
CA VAL A 34 6.17 -48.69 10.68
C VAL A 34 6.51 -50.20 10.60
N GLY A 35 5.72 -50.97 9.86
CA GLY A 35 5.91 -52.42 9.65
C GLY A 35 7.22 -52.81 8.91
N THR A 36 7.34 -54.08 8.54
CA THR A 36 8.47 -54.61 7.77
C THR A 36 8.30 -54.37 6.27
N PHE A 37 9.30 -53.79 5.62
CA PHE A 37 9.30 -53.52 4.18
C PHE A 37 10.37 -54.34 3.50
N ALA A 38 10.01 -55.04 2.43
CA ALA A 38 10.93 -55.90 1.70
C ALA A 38 10.81 -55.63 0.20
N PRO A 39 11.92 -55.72 -0.55
CA PRO A 39 11.85 -55.70 -2.01
C PRO A 39 10.95 -56.84 -2.49
N ALA A 40 10.04 -56.55 -3.43
CA ALA A 40 9.27 -57.59 -4.09
C ALA A 40 10.27 -58.43 -4.91
N GLN A 41 10.60 -59.62 -4.42
CA GLN A 41 11.55 -60.51 -5.11
C GLN A 41 11.07 -60.79 -6.54
N GLY A 42 11.81 -60.29 -7.53
CA GLY A 42 11.85 -60.86 -8.89
C GLY A 42 10.91 -60.30 -9.98
N SER A 43 10.37 -59.08 -9.86
CA SER A 43 9.57 -58.48 -10.96
C SER A 43 10.14 -57.14 -11.44
N ALA A 44 10.23 -56.95 -12.76
CA ALA A 44 10.56 -55.65 -13.35
C ALA A 44 9.54 -54.60 -12.87
N GLY A 45 10.02 -53.44 -12.43
CA GLY A 45 9.18 -52.38 -11.89
C GLY A 45 9.76 -50.99 -12.13
N ASN A 46 8.98 -49.99 -11.76
CA ASN A 46 9.19 -48.61 -12.13
C ASN A 46 9.84 -47.74 -11.03
N VAL A 47 10.05 -48.28 -9.83
CA VAL A 47 10.74 -47.57 -8.74
C VAL A 47 12.24 -47.65 -9.00
N ASP A 48 12.94 -46.52 -9.07
CA ASP A 48 14.36 -46.49 -9.44
C ASP A 48 15.24 -47.22 -8.41
N ALA A 49 16.46 -47.58 -8.83
CA ALA A 49 17.50 -48.02 -7.89
C ALA A 49 17.84 -46.92 -6.86
N GLY A 50 18.22 -47.32 -5.64
CA GLY A 50 18.54 -46.43 -4.53
C GLY A 50 17.80 -46.78 -3.24
N THR A 51 18.05 -46.00 -2.18
CA THR A 51 17.34 -46.14 -0.90
C THR A 51 16.09 -45.28 -0.91
N HIS A 52 14.95 -45.91 -0.66
CA HIS A 52 13.65 -45.26 -0.57
C HIS A 52 13.10 -45.40 0.84
N SER A 53 12.59 -44.30 1.40
CA SER A 53 11.94 -44.31 2.71
C SER A 53 10.44 -44.10 2.57
N TYR A 54 9.65 -44.81 3.37
CA TYR A 54 8.20 -44.77 3.34
C TYR A 54 7.63 -44.31 4.68
N ILE A 55 6.59 -43.50 4.60
CA ILE A 55 5.79 -43.05 5.74
C ILE A 55 4.30 -43.18 5.43
N VAL A 56 3.48 -43.25 6.48
CA VAL A 56 2.03 -43.33 6.38
C VAL A 56 1.43 -42.23 7.24
N SER A 57 0.48 -41.48 6.68
CA SER A 57 -0.36 -40.55 7.41
C SER A 57 -1.82 -41.00 7.40
N TYR A 58 -2.58 -40.59 8.42
CA TYR A 58 -4.01 -40.89 8.54
C TYR A 58 -4.85 -39.72 8.01
N VAL A 59 -5.99 -40.04 7.43
CA VAL A 59 -6.94 -39.07 6.88
C VAL A 59 -8.28 -39.24 7.58
N THR A 60 -8.81 -38.13 8.10
CA THR A 60 -10.12 -38.03 8.71
C THR A 60 -11.07 -37.22 7.81
N ALA A 61 -12.34 -37.10 8.18
CA ALA A 61 -13.29 -36.22 7.49
C ALA A 61 -12.84 -34.73 7.45
N ASN A 62 -11.97 -34.31 8.37
CA ASN A 62 -11.51 -32.93 8.50
C ASN A 62 -10.14 -32.67 7.86
N GLY A 63 -9.52 -33.70 7.27
CA GLY A 63 -8.19 -33.59 6.66
C GLY A 63 -7.20 -34.64 7.16
N GLU A 64 -5.98 -34.51 6.65
CA GLU A 64 -4.84 -35.39 6.95
C GLU A 64 -4.17 -35.00 8.27
N THR A 65 -3.76 -36.01 9.06
CA THR A 65 -3.13 -35.82 10.36
C THR A 65 -1.63 -35.56 10.23
N ASP A 66 -1.05 -34.78 11.14
CA ASP A 66 0.39 -34.44 11.17
C ASP A 66 1.25 -35.55 11.82
N SER A 67 0.90 -36.81 11.58
CA SER A 67 1.46 -37.96 12.28
C SER A 67 2.63 -38.56 11.50
N PHE A 68 3.82 -37.98 11.62
CA PHE A 68 5.04 -38.55 11.05
C PHE A 68 5.69 -39.51 12.08
N PRO A 69 5.98 -40.79 11.71
CA PRO A 69 6.65 -41.72 12.63
C PRO A 69 8.09 -41.28 12.91
N SER A 70 8.60 -41.55 14.13
CA SER A 70 9.96 -41.18 14.54
C SER A 70 11.07 -41.88 13.75
N THR A 71 10.74 -42.98 13.07
CA THR A 71 11.65 -43.74 12.20
C THR A 71 10.89 -44.18 10.95
N PRO A 72 11.17 -43.60 9.77
CA PRO A 72 10.67 -44.10 8.50
C PRO A 72 11.17 -45.52 8.25
N ALA A 73 10.46 -46.28 7.44
CA ALA A 73 10.98 -47.55 6.99
C ALA A 73 11.61 -47.44 5.62
N SER A 74 12.80 -48.01 5.46
CA SER A 74 13.59 -47.87 4.25
C SER A 74 13.83 -49.20 3.54
N VAL A 75 13.93 -49.14 2.21
CA VAL A 75 14.29 -50.25 1.35
C VAL A 75 15.33 -49.79 0.34
N THR A 76 16.38 -50.59 0.12
CA THR A 76 17.40 -50.31 -0.89
C THR A 76 17.22 -51.24 -2.08
N LEU A 77 17.07 -50.66 -3.27
CA LEU A 77 16.94 -51.37 -4.53
C LEU A 77 18.25 -51.30 -5.31
N SER A 78 18.78 -52.45 -5.76
CA SER A 78 19.99 -52.54 -6.57
C SER A 78 19.76 -52.29 -8.07
N ALA A 79 18.49 -52.38 -8.52
CA ALA A 79 18.03 -52.09 -9.87
C ALA A 79 16.55 -51.65 -9.80
N PRO A 80 16.00 -50.99 -10.83
CA PRO A 80 14.59 -50.62 -10.84
C PRO A 80 13.66 -51.82 -10.61
N SER A 81 12.72 -51.70 -9.67
CA SER A 81 11.88 -52.81 -9.19
C SER A 81 10.54 -52.30 -8.64
N GLN A 82 9.68 -53.22 -8.18
CA GLN A 82 8.51 -52.93 -7.36
C GLN A 82 8.87 -53.02 -5.86
N VAL A 83 8.19 -52.25 -5.01
CA VAL A 83 8.33 -52.34 -3.55
C VAL A 83 7.04 -52.86 -2.94
N SER A 84 7.11 -53.99 -2.22
CA SER A 84 5.96 -54.51 -1.47
C SER A 84 5.97 -53.95 -0.05
N LEU A 85 4.99 -53.11 0.25
CA LEU A 85 4.71 -52.63 1.59
C LEU A 85 3.79 -53.63 2.27
N THR A 86 4.25 -54.22 3.37
CA THR A 86 3.45 -55.12 4.22
C THR A 86 3.37 -54.58 5.64
N ASN A 87 2.32 -54.94 6.38
CA ASN A 87 2.07 -54.44 7.73
C ASN A 87 1.94 -52.90 7.78
N ILE A 88 1.23 -52.32 6.80
CA ILE A 88 0.87 -50.89 6.79
C ILE A 88 0.03 -50.61 8.06
N PRO A 89 0.43 -49.64 8.90
CA PRO A 89 -0.27 -49.34 10.15
C PRO A 89 -1.77 -49.05 9.94
N VAL A 90 -2.59 -49.54 10.86
CA VAL A 90 -4.00 -49.18 11.02
C VAL A 90 -4.15 -48.36 12.30
N SER A 91 -4.98 -47.32 12.27
CA SER A 91 -5.31 -46.56 13.50
C SER A 91 -6.38 -47.30 14.30
N SER A 92 -6.33 -47.19 15.63
CA SER A 92 -7.43 -47.65 16.50
C SER A 92 -8.60 -46.66 16.54
N SER A 93 -8.43 -45.49 15.92
CA SER A 93 -9.40 -44.41 15.89
C SER A 93 -10.51 -44.66 14.88
N PRO A 94 -11.79 -44.54 15.27
CA PRO A 94 -12.91 -44.69 14.35
C PRO A 94 -13.06 -43.49 13.39
N LEU A 95 -12.27 -42.42 13.58
CA LEU A 95 -12.31 -41.21 12.76
C LEU A 95 -11.46 -41.30 11.49
N VAL A 96 -10.56 -42.29 11.41
CA VAL A 96 -9.70 -42.50 10.26
C VAL A 96 -10.49 -43.18 9.15
N ILE A 97 -10.69 -42.45 8.06
CA ILE A 97 -11.45 -42.91 6.88
C ILE A 97 -10.54 -43.33 5.72
N ALA A 98 -9.29 -42.89 5.71
CA ALA A 98 -8.29 -43.26 4.72
C ALA A 98 -6.88 -43.10 5.27
N ARG A 99 -5.89 -43.60 4.54
CA ARG A 99 -4.46 -43.49 4.84
C ARG A 99 -3.70 -43.10 3.58
N LYS A 100 -2.70 -42.24 3.71
CA LYS A 100 -1.83 -41.85 2.61
C LYS A 100 -0.43 -42.40 2.82
N ILE A 101 0.15 -42.94 1.75
CA ILE A 101 1.50 -43.47 1.76
C ILE A 101 2.39 -42.51 0.99
N TYR A 102 3.49 -42.12 1.60
CA TYR A 102 4.49 -41.30 0.94
C TYR A 102 5.82 -42.04 0.83
N ARG A 103 6.57 -41.73 -0.24
CA ARG A 103 7.92 -42.23 -0.52
C ARG A 103 8.88 -41.05 -0.65
N SER A 104 10.05 -41.14 -0.04
CA SER A 104 11.20 -40.29 -0.35
C SER A 104 12.29 -41.11 -1.03
N LYS A 105 13.15 -40.43 -1.79
CA LYS A 105 14.39 -40.97 -2.33
C LYS A 105 15.54 -40.35 -1.55
N ILE A 106 16.31 -41.17 -0.83
CA ILE A 106 17.51 -40.69 -0.15
C ILE A 106 18.63 -40.65 -1.20
N VAL A 107 19.00 -39.45 -1.62
CA VAL A 107 20.23 -39.21 -2.38
C VAL A 107 21.23 -38.63 -1.38
N PHE A 108 22.27 -39.37 -1.06
CA PHE A 108 23.37 -38.83 -0.25
C PHE A 108 24.05 -37.72 -1.03
N ASP A 109 24.08 -36.50 -0.49
CA ASP A 109 25.02 -35.48 -0.92
C ASP A 109 26.40 -35.84 -0.36
N PRO A 110 27.41 -36.14 -1.20
CA PRO A 110 28.75 -36.44 -0.73
C PRO A 110 29.42 -35.27 0.02
N ALA A 111 28.91 -34.05 -0.10
CA ALA A 111 29.47 -32.84 0.50
C ALA A 111 28.91 -32.48 1.88
N ASP A 112 27.78 -33.07 2.30
CA ASP A 112 27.19 -32.86 3.63
C ASP A 112 26.65 -34.17 4.22
N PRO A 113 27.45 -34.89 5.03
CA PRO A 113 27.04 -36.14 5.66
C PRO A 113 25.97 -35.98 6.76
N SER A 114 25.58 -34.75 7.09
CA SER A 114 24.63 -34.41 8.17
C SER A 114 23.32 -33.75 7.72
N GLY A 115 23.23 -33.33 6.45
CA GLY A 115 22.09 -32.61 5.88
C GLY A 115 21.07 -33.52 5.20
N GLU A 116 20.32 -34.31 5.96
CA GLU A 116 19.28 -35.18 5.38
C GLU A 116 17.96 -34.41 5.22
N VAL A 117 17.66 -33.89 4.02
CA VAL A 117 16.31 -33.40 3.68
C VAL A 117 15.65 -34.38 2.71
N SER A 118 15.00 -35.40 3.26
CA SER A 118 14.13 -36.29 2.49
C SER A 118 12.80 -35.60 2.21
N VAL A 119 12.56 -35.20 0.96
CA VAL A 119 11.22 -34.79 0.50
C VAL A 119 10.38 -36.03 0.27
N TYR A 120 9.16 -36.07 0.83
CA TYR A 120 8.23 -37.19 0.70
C TYR A 120 7.12 -36.87 -0.31
N TRP A 121 6.89 -37.77 -1.26
CA TRP A 121 5.87 -37.63 -2.29
C TRP A 121 4.77 -38.66 -2.12
N LEU A 122 3.52 -38.24 -2.36
CA LEU A 122 2.36 -39.12 -2.24
C LEU A 122 2.42 -40.22 -3.30
N VAL A 123 2.48 -41.47 -2.86
CA VAL A 123 2.46 -42.64 -3.72
C VAL A 123 1.03 -43.09 -3.96
N THR A 124 0.22 -43.18 -2.90
CA THR A 124 -1.16 -43.64 -2.98
C THR A 124 -2.00 -43.20 -1.78
N THR A 125 -3.32 -43.25 -1.94
CA THR A 125 -4.29 -43.17 -0.86
C THR A 125 -5.03 -44.50 -0.75
N ILE A 126 -4.94 -45.15 0.41
CA ILE A 126 -5.75 -46.30 0.79
C ILE A 126 -7.04 -45.78 1.43
N ASN A 127 -8.17 -45.95 0.76
CA ASN A 127 -9.48 -45.41 1.17
C ASN A 127 -10.17 -46.25 2.27
N ASP A 128 -9.40 -46.77 3.22
CA ASP A 128 -9.89 -47.53 4.36
C ASP A 128 -8.86 -47.50 5.51
N ASN A 129 -9.24 -48.06 6.67
CA ASN A 129 -8.36 -48.27 7.83
C ASN A 129 -8.14 -49.78 8.14
N THR A 130 -8.19 -50.64 7.12
CA THR A 130 -8.11 -52.10 7.27
C THR A 130 -7.06 -52.76 6.38
N THR A 131 -6.78 -52.19 5.21
CA THR A 131 -5.80 -52.72 4.26
C THR A 131 -4.38 -52.55 4.81
N THR A 132 -3.62 -53.63 4.92
CA THR A 132 -2.26 -53.64 5.50
C THR A 132 -1.15 -53.88 4.48
N SER A 133 -1.47 -53.93 3.18
CA SER A 133 -0.51 -54.18 2.11
C SER A 133 -0.71 -53.27 0.90
N TYR A 134 0.38 -52.86 0.26
CA TYR A 134 0.38 -52.09 -0.98
C TYR A 134 1.64 -52.40 -1.79
N THR A 135 1.52 -52.53 -3.12
CA THR A 135 2.67 -52.67 -4.00
C THR A 135 2.91 -51.35 -4.72
N ASP A 136 4.06 -50.74 -4.43
CA ASP A 136 4.50 -49.55 -5.12
C ASP A 136 5.18 -49.90 -6.44
N ASN A 137 4.59 -49.39 -7.52
CA ASN A 137 5.13 -49.44 -8.88
C ASN A 137 5.04 -48.06 -9.57
N ALA A 138 4.98 -46.98 -8.79
CA ALA A 138 4.96 -45.61 -9.30
C ALA A 138 6.36 -45.20 -9.75
N THR A 139 6.50 -44.63 -10.95
CA THR A 139 7.78 -44.11 -11.42
C THR A 139 8.23 -42.92 -10.57
N ASP A 140 9.51 -42.83 -10.23
CA ASP A 140 10.06 -41.66 -9.51
C ASP A 140 9.77 -40.35 -10.27
N ALA A 141 9.81 -40.39 -11.60
CA ALA A 141 9.45 -39.26 -12.45
C ALA A 141 8.00 -38.79 -12.27
N SER A 142 7.06 -39.69 -11.97
CA SER A 142 5.63 -39.35 -11.75
C SER A 142 5.34 -38.74 -10.38
N LEU A 143 6.24 -38.92 -9.41
CA LEU A 143 6.10 -38.38 -8.05
C LEU A 143 6.31 -36.86 -7.97
N THR A 144 6.56 -36.20 -9.09
CA THR A 144 6.94 -34.77 -9.16
C THR A 144 5.74 -33.82 -9.24
N THR A 145 4.50 -34.31 -9.39
CA THR A 145 3.34 -33.46 -9.75
C THR A 145 2.06 -33.69 -8.94
N ARG A 146 1.96 -33.01 -7.78
CA ARG A 146 0.76 -32.31 -7.27
C ARG A 146 1.15 -31.62 -5.97
N GLY A 147 1.06 -30.29 -5.83
CA GLY A 147 -0.16 -29.52 -6.02
C GLY A 147 -0.93 -29.47 -4.70
N GLY A 148 -0.30 -28.93 -3.66
CA GLY A 148 -0.87 -28.83 -2.32
C GLY A 148 0.19 -28.29 -1.36
N LEU A 149 0.08 -27.00 -1.06
CA LEU A 149 0.92 -26.32 -0.07
C LEU A 149 0.63 -26.91 1.32
N VAL A 150 1.54 -27.72 1.84
CA VAL A 150 1.54 -28.17 3.24
C VAL A 150 2.59 -27.35 3.98
N ILE A 151 2.17 -26.44 4.85
CA ILE A 151 3.06 -25.66 5.70
C ILE A 151 3.09 -26.37 7.04
N ASN A 152 4.19 -27.08 7.31
CA ASN A 152 4.39 -27.73 8.59
C ASN A 152 5.15 -26.77 9.53
N ASN A 153 4.53 -26.41 10.64
CA ASN A 153 5.11 -25.50 11.62
C ASN A 153 6.06 -26.26 12.54
N SER A 154 7.30 -26.41 12.06
CA SER A 154 8.45 -26.77 12.88
C SER A 154 9.34 -25.54 12.94
N THR A 155 9.70 -25.14 14.16
CA THR A 155 10.45 -23.93 14.56
C THR A 155 11.86 -23.81 13.98
N SER A 156 12.16 -24.42 12.82
CA SER A 156 13.46 -24.36 12.15
C SER A 156 13.43 -24.68 10.64
N ALA A 157 12.27 -24.86 10.00
CA ALA A 157 12.23 -25.31 8.60
C ALA A 157 12.06 -24.16 7.59
N ARG A 158 13.16 -23.76 6.93
CA ARG A 158 13.14 -22.87 5.75
C ARG A 158 12.77 -23.69 4.50
N GLY A 159 11.53 -23.61 4.04
CA GLY A 159 11.10 -24.30 2.81
C GLY A 159 11.45 -23.51 1.55
N TYR A 160 12.61 -23.75 0.93
CA TYR A 160 12.94 -23.19 -0.38
C TYR A 160 12.31 -24.03 -1.51
N ILE A 161 11.31 -23.49 -2.21
CA ILE A 161 10.81 -24.09 -3.46
C ILE A 161 11.64 -23.54 -4.63
N GLY A 162 12.69 -24.27 -5.02
CA GLY A 162 13.54 -23.97 -6.18
C GLY A 162 14.88 -23.30 -5.86
N THR A 163 15.74 -23.13 -6.89
CA THR A 163 17.06 -22.46 -6.81
C THR A 163 16.98 -20.95 -6.57
N VAL A 164 15.76 -20.41 -6.45
CA VAL A 164 15.47 -18.99 -6.26
C VAL A 164 14.31 -18.91 -5.26
N PRO A 165 14.42 -18.15 -4.16
CA PRO A 165 13.38 -18.12 -3.13
C PRO A 165 12.08 -17.58 -3.76
N SER A 166 11.13 -18.48 -3.96
CA SER A 166 9.78 -18.19 -4.46
C SER A 166 8.73 -18.25 -3.34
N PHE A 167 9.14 -18.74 -2.17
CA PHE A 167 8.28 -19.01 -1.02
C PHE A 167 9.17 -19.13 0.23
N PHE A 168 8.92 -18.32 1.27
CA PHE A 168 9.66 -18.31 2.53
C PHE A 168 8.71 -17.96 3.67
N PHE A 169 8.72 -18.78 4.72
CA PHE A 169 8.20 -18.44 6.05
C PHE A 169 9.39 -18.43 7.02
N GLY A 170 9.74 -17.26 7.53
CA GLY A 170 10.63 -17.12 8.68
C GLY A 170 9.82 -17.14 9.98
N GLU A 171 10.49 -17.14 11.13
CA GLU A 171 9.80 -16.97 12.42
C GLU A 171 9.02 -15.65 12.48
N THR A 172 9.46 -14.66 11.71
CA THR A 172 8.92 -13.29 11.70
C THR A 172 8.42 -12.82 10.34
N ASP A 173 8.88 -13.38 9.21
CA ASP A 173 8.58 -12.87 7.87
C ASP A 173 7.76 -13.83 6.99
N LEU A 174 6.99 -13.24 6.07
CA LEU A 174 6.26 -13.92 5.00
C LEU A 174 6.71 -13.41 3.63
N HIS A 175 7.43 -14.21 2.84
CA HIS A 175 7.76 -13.85 1.46
C HIS A 175 7.19 -14.85 0.45
N LEU A 176 6.45 -14.35 -0.53
CA LEU A 176 5.75 -15.11 -1.56
C LEU A 176 6.02 -14.49 -2.92
N GLY A 177 6.59 -15.24 -3.86
CA GLY A 177 6.88 -14.77 -5.22
C GLY A 177 8.36 -14.77 -5.57
N PHE A 178 8.65 -14.82 -6.87
CA PHE A 178 10.02 -14.91 -7.40
C PHE A 178 10.89 -13.75 -6.91
N ARG A 179 11.96 -14.05 -6.16
CA ARG A 179 12.89 -13.06 -5.59
C ARG A 179 12.28 -12.08 -4.58
N ALA A 180 11.17 -12.45 -3.93
CA ALA A 180 10.64 -11.67 -2.81
C ALA A 180 11.63 -11.74 -1.62
N GLY A 181 12.11 -10.58 -1.15
CA GLY A 181 13.09 -10.48 -0.06
C GLY A 181 14.47 -11.05 -0.35
N ALA A 182 14.80 -11.30 -1.63
CA ALA A 182 16.02 -12.02 -2.02
C ALA A 182 17.22 -11.09 -2.23
N VAL A 183 18.32 -11.36 -1.53
CA VAL A 183 19.63 -10.73 -1.79
C VAL A 183 20.47 -11.75 -2.60
N ASP A 184 20.91 -11.36 -3.80
CA ASP A 184 21.51 -12.25 -4.83
C ASP A 184 22.90 -12.85 -4.46
N ASP A 185 23.44 -12.64 -3.24
CA ASP A 185 24.77 -13.12 -2.83
C ASP A 185 24.66 -14.24 -1.77
N ALA A 186 25.10 -15.45 -2.14
CA ALA A 186 25.14 -16.64 -1.28
C ALA A 186 26.04 -16.51 -0.02
N ARG A 187 26.61 -15.32 0.25
CA ARG A 187 27.49 -15.05 1.40
C ARG A 187 26.95 -14.01 2.38
N PHE A 188 25.82 -13.36 2.09
CA PHE A 188 25.21 -12.41 3.03
C PHE A 188 23.74 -12.72 3.25
N ALA A 189 23.38 -12.80 4.53
CA ALA A 189 22.03 -13.00 5.01
C ALA A 189 21.04 -12.11 4.25
N GLY A 190 20.07 -12.77 3.60
CA GLY A 190 18.87 -12.10 3.12
C GLY A 190 18.23 -11.31 4.26
N ASN A 191 17.60 -10.18 3.93
CA ASN A 191 16.83 -9.31 4.83
C ASN A 191 16.97 -9.63 6.34
N ILE A 192 17.85 -8.93 7.04
CA ILE A 192 18.03 -9.04 8.50
C ILE A 192 16.88 -8.35 9.26
N GLY A 193 15.98 -7.68 8.54
CA GLY A 193 14.72 -7.19 9.06
C GLY A 193 13.84 -8.31 9.61
N SER A 194 12.77 -7.94 10.30
CA SER A 194 11.78 -8.88 10.81
C SER A 194 10.38 -8.28 10.70
N TYR A 195 9.38 -9.16 10.67
CA TYR A 195 7.96 -8.82 10.59
C TYR A 195 7.56 -8.22 9.24
N ASP A 196 8.24 -8.63 8.17
CA ASP A 196 7.95 -8.22 6.81
C ASP A 196 6.95 -9.17 6.10
N VAL A 197 6.08 -8.60 5.26
CA VAL A 197 5.13 -9.35 4.41
C VAL A 197 5.33 -8.94 2.96
N TYR A 198 5.96 -9.80 2.17
CA TYR A 198 6.25 -9.59 0.75
C TYR A 198 5.46 -10.55 -0.12
N LEU A 199 4.65 -10.01 -1.03
CA LEU A 199 3.82 -10.80 -1.94
C LEU A 199 3.95 -10.28 -3.37
N GLY A 200 4.56 -11.08 -4.23
CA GLY A 200 4.70 -10.89 -5.66
C GLY A 200 6.16 -10.84 -6.11
N PRO A 201 6.41 -10.73 -7.42
CA PRO A 201 7.76 -10.85 -7.96
C PRO A 201 8.62 -9.64 -7.62
N ARG A 202 9.88 -9.90 -7.24
CA ARG A 202 10.95 -8.90 -7.00
C ARG A 202 10.56 -7.84 -5.98
N VAL A 203 9.77 -8.20 -4.99
CA VAL A 203 9.40 -7.32 -3.87
C VAL A 203 10.56 -7.23 -2.88
N ALA A 204 11.02 -6.01 -2.59
CA ALA A 204 12.09 -5.67 -1.64
C ALA A 204 13.32 -6.61 -1.61
N PRO A 205 13.94 -6.94 -2.75
CA PRO A 205 15.15 -7.77 -2.78
C PRO A 205 16.35 -7.10 -2.09
N ASN A 206 16.39 -5.77 -2.07
CA ASN A 206 17.53 -5.03 -1.50
C ASN A 206 17.36 -4.69 -0.01
N ASN A 207 16.29 -5.16 0.65
CA ASN A 207 16.09 -4.86 2.07
C ASN A 207 17.14 -5.58 2.91
N THR A 208 17.90 -4.78 3.67
CA THR A 208 19.01 -5.28 4.49
C THR A 208 18.62 -5.38 5.96
N ILE A 209 17.93 -4.39 6.53
CA ILE A 209 17.59 -4.32 7.97
C ILE A 209 16.15 -3.80 8.20
N GLY A 210 15.50 -3.22 7.17
CA GLY A 210 14.17 -2.64 7.30
C GLY A 210 13.17 -3.68 7.82
N SER A 211 12.33 -3.31 8.77
CA SER A 211 11.41 -4.22 9.45
C SER A 211 9.96 -3.72 9.36
N PHE A 212 8.99 -4.60 9.61
CA PHE A 212 7.56 -4.27 9.63
C PHE A 212 7.02 -3.68 8.32
N ASN A 213 7.56 -4.06 7.16
CA ASN A 213 7.07 -3.61 5.87
C ASN A 213 6.04 -4.57 5.29
N VAL A 214 4.99 -4.04 4.66
CA VAL A 214 3.97 -4.82 3.95
C VAL A 214 3.97 -4.42 2.50
N TYR A 215 4.47 -5.29 1.63
CA TYR A 215 4.63 -5.03 0.20
C TYR A 215 3.91 -6.08 -0.65
N VAL A 216 3.02 -5.62 -1.52
CA VAL A 216 2.18 -6.49 -2.36
C VAL A 216 2.14 -5.96 -3.80
N GLY A 217 2.68 -6.71 -4.75
CA GLY A 217 2.69 -6.35 -6.17
C GLY A 217 3.97 -6.78 -6.89
N TYR A 218 4.32 -6.04 -7.93
CA TYR A 218 5.54 -6.24 -8.71
C TYR A 218 6.55 -5.14 -8.37
N GLU A 219 7.79 -5.51 -8.02
CA GLU A 219 8.88 -4.56 -7.71
C GLU A 219 8.55 -3.52 -6.63
N VAL A 220 7.69 -3.87 -5.66
CA VAL A 220 7.38 -2.97 -4.54
C VAL A 220 8.59 -2.86 -3.62
N GLY A 221 8.96 -1.64 -3.24
CA GLY A 221 10.08 -1.41 -2.33
C GLY A 221 11.43 -1.90 -2.86
N LEU A 222 11.63 -1.97 -4.18
CA LEU A 222 12.79 -2.63 -4.81
C LEU A 222 14.13 -2.22 -4.17
N ASP A 223 14.34 -0.91 -3.98
CA ASP A 223 15.60 -0.35 -3.47
C ASP A 223 15.59 -0.07 -1.96
N ASN A 224 14.57 -0.55 -1.24
CA ASN A 224 14.51 -0.39 0.21
C ASN A 224 15.70 -1.08 0.83
N SER A 225 16.56 -0.33 1.52
CA SER A 225 17.75 -0.85 2.19
C SER A 225 17.55 -0.96 3.69
N THR A 226 17.04 0.09 4.34
CA THR A 226 16.82 0.15 5.80
C THR A 226 15.46 0.71 6.21
N GLY A 227 14.63 1.16 5.26
CA GLY A 227 13.32 1.72 5.54
C GLY A 227 12.40 0.70 6.21
N SER A 228 11.73 1.13 7.28
CA SER A 228 10.86 0.29 8.10
C SER A 228 9.44 0.85 8.15
N LEU A 229 8.48 0.00 8.53
CA LEU A 229 7.09 0.39 8.75
C LEU A 229 6.43 1.01 7.50
N ASN A 230 6.80 0.51 6.32
CA ASN A 230 6.21 0.96 5.06
C ASN A 230 5.15 -0.02 4.55
N VAL A 231 4.07 0.51 3.98
CA VAL A 231 3.03 -0.25 3.28
C VAL A 231 3.05 0.13 1.81
N GLY A 232 3.25 -0.84 0.92
CA GLY A 232 3.32 -0.65 -0.52
C GLY A 232 2.42 -1.63 -1.25
N ILE A 233 1.45 -1.16 -2.02
CA ILE A 233 0.53 -2.01 -2.78
C ILE A 233 0.44 -1.53 -4.22
N GLY A 234 0.61 -2.44 -5.19
CA GLY A 234 0.56 -2.13 -6.63
C GLY A 234 1.93 -2.17 -7.31
N SER A 235 1.96 -2.19 -8.64
CA SER A 235 3.21 -2.29 -9.40
C SER A 235 4.11 -1.06 -9.15
N GLN A 236 5.37 -1.30 -8.75
CA GLN A 236 6.38 -0.28 -8.51
C GLN A 236 5.99 0.80 -7.48
N SER A 237 5.05 0.48 -6.58
CA SER A 237 4.83 1.32 -5.40
C SER A 237 6.10 1.31 -4.52
N LEU A 238 6.53 2.47 -4.00
CA LEU A 238 7.77 2.60 -3.22
C LEU A 238 9.07 2.11 -3.91
N PHE A 239 9.10 2.00 -5.25
CA PHE A 239 10.19 1.36 -6.00
C PHE A 239 11.60 1.83 -5.63
N HIS A 240 11.83 3.15 -5.54
CA HIS A 240 13.10 3.75 -5.11
C HIS A 240 13.07 4.29 -3.68
N ASN A 241 12.28 3.68 -2.78
CA ASN A 241 12.41 3.99 -1.35
C ASN A 241 13.71 3.41 -0.82
N THR A 242 14.70 4.19 -0.37
CA THR A 242 15.98 3.62 0.10
C THR A 242 16.05 3.51 1.61
N THR A 243 15.75 4.59 2.34
CA THR A 243 15.76 4.62 3.82
C THR A 243 14.50 5.20 4.44
N GLY A 244 13.58 5.71 3.62
CA GLY A 244 12.30 6.26 4.05
C GLY A 244 11.48 5.27 4.87
N SER A 245 10.89 5.74 5.97
CA SER A 245 10.10 4.92 6.89
C SER A 245 8.71 5.51 7.12
N PHE A 246 7.78 4.71 7.64
CA PHE A 246 6.41 5.13 7.94
C PHE A 246 5.64 5.65 6.71
N ASN A 247 5.91 5.10 5.54
CA ASN A 247 5.21 5.49 4.32
C ASN A 247 4.09 4.51 3.98
N THR A 248 2.94 5.01 3.53
CA THR A 248 1.83 4.21 3.01
C THR A 248 1.58 4.58 1.55
N ALA A 249 1.67 3.63 0.64
CA ALA A 249 1.57 3.86 -0.80
C ALA A 249 0.76 2.76 -1.48
N ALA A 250 -0.36 3.12 -2.13
CA ALA A 250 -1.15 2.18 -2.92
C ALA A 250 -1.55 2.74 -4.29
N GLY A 251 -1.13 2.06 -5.34
CA GLY A 251 -1.27 2.50 -6.73
C GLY A 251 -0.04 2.15 -7.54
N GLU A 252 -0.19 2.10 -8.86
CA GLU A 252 0.97 1.91 -9.73
C GLU A 252 1.89 3.13 -9.63
N THR A 253 3.16 2.89 -9.31
CA THR A 253 4.21 3.91 -9.13
C THR A 253 3.89 5.00 -8.10
N SER A 254 2.95 4.75 -7.17
CA SER A 254 2.71 5.64 -6.04
C SER A 254 3.94 5.68 -5.13
N LEU A 255 4.37 6.87 -4.72
CA LEU A 255 5.59 7.04 -3.91
C LEU A 255 6.85 6.43 -4.55
N GLY A 256 6.90 6.36 -5.88
CA GLY A 256 7.89 5.57 -6.63
C GLY A 256 9.34 6.07 -6.54
N TRP A 257 9.59 7.35 -6.29
CA TRP A 257 10.92 7.97 -6.19
C TRP A 257 11.16 8.64 -4.83
N ASN A 258 10.94 7.90 -3.74
CA ASN A 258 11.07 8.39 -2.37
C ASN A 258 12.39 7.98 -1.70
N VAL A 259 13.52 8.60 -2.04
CA VAL A 259 14.83 8.20 -1.51
C VAL A 259 14.85 8.10 0.03
N THR A 260 14.61 9.21 0.75
CA THR A 260 14.72 9.26 2.23
C THR A 260 13.47 9.78 2.93
N GLY A 261 12.43 10.19 2.18
CA GLY A 261 11.21 10.77 2.73
C GLY A 261 10.45 9.79 3.63
N SER A 262 9.85 10.32 4.69
CA SER A 262 9.14 9.53 5.70
C SER A 262 7.77 10.15 6.03
N TYR A 263 6.88 9.35 6.61
CA TYR A 263 5.52 9.78 6.99
C TYR A 263 4.66 10.27 5.82
N ASN A 264 4.86 9.72 4.61
CA ASN A 264 4.06 10.06 3.45
C ASN A 264 2.93 9.05 3.22
N THR A 265 1.78 9.55 2.79
CA THR A 265 0.62 8.75 2.39
C THR A 265 0.29 9.02 0.93
N ALA A 266 0.23 7.99 0.08
CA ALA A 266 0.00 8.11 -1.35
C ALA A 266 -1.02 7.06 -1.86
N PHE A 267 -2.12 7.50 -2.45
CA PHE A 267 -3.13 6.62 -3.02
C PHE A 267 -3.50 7.06 -4.44
N GLY A 268 -3.30 6.19 -5.44
CA GLY A 268 -3.62 6.45 -6.85
C GLY A 268 -2.43 6.28 -7.81
N TRP A 269 -2.73 6.23 -9.10
CA TRP A 269 -1.70 6.14 -10.14
C TRP A 269 -0.79 7.38 -10.11
N GLN A 270 0.51 7.17 -9.92
CA GLN A 270 1.51 8.24 -9.80
C GLN A 270 1.25 9.26 -8.66
N ALA A 271 0.46 8.88 -7.64
CA ALA A 271 0.29 9.72 -6.45
C ALA A 271 1.62 9.86 -5.72
N LEU A 272 2.02 11.10 -5.41
CA LEU A 272 3.29 11.45 -4.77
C LEU A 272 4.48 10.74 -5.43
N ARG A 273 4.61 10.79 -6.75
CA ARG A 273 5.57 9.95 -7.50
C ARG A 273 7.04 10.33 -7.28
N GLU A 274 7.38 11.62 -7.22
CA GLU A 274 8.77 12.10 -7.12
C GLU A 274 9.12 12.92 -5.85
N PRO A 275 8.86 12.40 -4.64
CA PRO A 275 9.04 13.14 -3.39
C PRO A 275 10.49 13.22 -2.92
N SER A 276 11.44 12.42 -3.43
CA SER A 276 12.85 12.39 -2.98
C SER A 276 13.03 12.33 -1.45
N ALA A 277 13.14 13.48 -0.76
CA ALA A 277 13.30 13.58 0.70
C ALA A 277 12.08 14.21 1.42
N SER A 278 10.99 14.42 0.69
CA SER A 278 9.75 15.04 1.17
C SER A 278 9.13 14.23 2.31
N THR A 279 8.56 14.90 3.30
CA THR A 279 8.02 14.27 4.52
C THR A 279 6.62 14.76 4.84
N ASN A 280 5.85 13.94 5.55
CA ASN A 280 4.53 14.34 6.10
C ASN A 280 3.53 14.81 5.03
N ASN A 281 3.57 14.24 3.83
CA ASN A 281 2.63 14.58 2.76
C ASN A 281 1.51 13.55 2.62
N THR A 282 0.31 13.99 2.26
CA THR A 282 -0.83 13.13 1.92
C THR A 282 -1.28 13.42 0.50
N ALA A 283 -1.17 12.45 -0.41
CA ALA A 283 -1.60 12.55 -1.80
C ALA A 283 -2.62 11.46 -2.13
N ILE A 284 -3.83 11.84 -2.53
CA ILE A 284 -4.90 10.92 -2.87
C ILE A 284 -5.51 11.35 -4.21
N GLY A 285 -5.31 10.55 -5.25
CA GLY A 285 -5.79 10.85 -6.60
C GLY A 285 -4.71 10.58 -7.65
N VAL A 286 -5.16 10.47 -8.91
CA VAL A 286 -4.27 10.27 -10.06
C VAL A 286 -3.38 11.51 -10.23
N ASN A 287 -2.06 11.34 -10.27
CA ASN A 287 -1.07 12.43 -10.33
C ASN A 287 -1.14 13.46 -9.18
N ALA A 288 -1.85 13.19 -8.07
CA ALA A 288 -1.84 14.06 -6.90
C ALA A 288 -0.41 14.19 -6.37
N MET A 289 0.10 15.41 -6.23
CA MET A 289 1.50 15.69 -5.86
C MET A 289 2.52 14.90 -6.68
N ARG A 290 2.35 14.76 -7.99
CA ARG A 290 3.31 14.01 -8.83
C ARG A 290 4.76 14.50 -8.64
N GLY A 291 4.94 15.82 -8.55
CA GLY A 291 6.22 16.47 -8.28
C GLY A 291 7.23 16.32 -9.42
N THR A 292 8.44 16.81 -9.16
CA THR A 292 9.62 16.56 -10.00
C THR A 292 10.78 16.00 -9.18
N ARG A 293 11.73 15.34 -9.83
CA ARG A 293 12.92 14.80 -9.17
C ARG A 293 13.63 15.85 -8.30
N GLY A 294 13.91 15.46 -7.06
CA GLY A 294 14.56 16.33 -6.08
C GLY A 294 13.60 17.19 -5.27
N SER A 295 12.29 16.94 -5.33
CA SER A 295 11.31 17.62 -4.47
C SER A 295 11.62 17.40 -2.99
N THR A 296 11.42 18.43 -2.17
CA THR A 296 11.65 18.42 -0.72
C THR A 296 10.49 19.03 0.07
N GLY A 297 9.35 19.26 -0.58
CA GLY A 297 8.15 19.80 0.06
C GLY A 297 7.64 18.92 1.21
N ALA A 298 7.04 19.53 2.22
CA ALA A 298 6.58 18.82 3.40
C ALA A 298 5.27 19.38 3.93
N TYR A 299 4.53 18.55 4.67
CA TYR A 299 3.26 18.93 5.30
C TYR A 299 2.18 19.39 4.32
N ASN A 300 2.15 18.82 3.11
CA ASN A 300 1.12 19.13 2.13
C ASN A 300 0.03 18.04 2.09
N VAL A 301 -1.20 18.46 1.83
CA VAL A 301 -2.36 17.58 1.59
C VAL A 301 -2.90 17.86 0.20
N ALA A 302 -3.00 16.83 -0.64
CA ALA A 302 -3.56 16.89 -1.98
C ALA A 302 -4.58 15.77 -2.20
N VAL A 303 -5.82 16.13 -2.48
CA VAL A 303 -6.92 15.18 -2.72
C VAL A 303 -7.64 15.55 -4.01
N GLY A 304 -7.51 14.72 -5.03
CA GLY A 304 -8.07 14.96 -6.37
C GLY A 304 -7.04 14.68 -7.46
N GLU A 305 -7.55 14.46 -8.68
CA GLU A 305 -6.67 14.29 -9.83
C GLU A 305 -5.90 15.59 -10.13
N GLY A 306 -4.57 15.48 -10.26
CA GLY A 306 -3.69 16.61 -10.56
C GLY A 306 -3.57 17.66 -9.45
N ALA A 307 -4.15 17.42 -8.26
CA ALA A 307 -4.02 18.33 -7.13
C ALA A 307 -2.54 18.49 -6.73
N LEU A 308 -2.06 19.74 -6.68
CA LEU A 308 -0.68 20.09 -6.33
C LEU A 308 0.39 19.37 -7.18
N SER A 309 0.10 19.09 -8.46
CA SER A 309 0.93 18.22 -9.31
C SER A 309 2.35 18.70 -9.55
N SER A 310 2.61 20.01 -9.50
CA SER A 310 3.92 20.61 -9.85
C SER A 310 4.78 21.00 -8.65
N PHE A 311 4.48 20.50 -7.44
CA PHE A 311 5.22 20.89 -6.24
C PHE A 311 6.71 20.50 -6.33
N THR A 312 7.57 21.33 -5.74
CA THR A 312 9.00 21.06 -5.59
C THR A 312 9.44 21.19 -4.13
N SER A 313 9.37 22.39 -3.56
CA SER A 313 9.75 22.67 -2.15
C SER A 313 8.64 23.35 -1.34
N ALA A 314 7.43 23.40 -1.89
CA ALA A 314 6.24 23.94 -1.24
C ALA A 314 5.92 23.27 0.10
N LEU A 315 5.54 24.07 1.11
CA LEU A 315 5.22 23.61 2.46
C LEU A 315 3.80 23.99 2.89
N TYR A 316 3.18 23.15 3.74
CA TYR A 316 1.93 23.50 4.45
C TYR A 316 0.77 23.89 3.53
N ASN A 317 0.62 23.24 2.38
CA ASN A 317 -0.49 23.50 1.46
C ASN A 317 -1.60 22.47 1.59
N VAL A 318 -2.84 22.91 1.37
CA VAL A 318 -4.02 22.04 1.25
C VAL A 318 -4.64 22.24 -0.13
N ALA A 319 -4.73 21.18 -0.93
CA ALA A 319 -5.34 21.17 -2.26
C ALA A 319 -6.40 20.07 -2.33
N ALA A 320 -7.64 20.43 -2.61
CA ALA A 320 -8.74 19.48 -2.74
C ALA A 320 -9.61 19.79 -3.97
N GLY A 321 -9.60 18.92 -4.97
CA GLY A 321 -10.32 19.10 -6.23
C GLY A 321 -9.45 18.80 -7.46
N TYR A 322 -10.09 18.69 -8.62
CA TYR A 322 -9.38 18.51 -9.89
C TYR A 322 -8.49 19.71 -10.17
N ASN A 323 -7.19 19.47 -10.33
CA ASN A 323 -6.14 20.47 -10.55
C ASN A 323 -6.10 21.63 -9.53
N ALA A 324 -6.66 21.44 -8.33
CA ALA A 324 -6.49 22.41 -7.26
C ALA A 324 -4.99 22.60 -6.97
N LEU A 325 -4.52 23.84 -6.94
CA LEU A 325 -3.11 24.17 -6.65
C LEU A 325 -2.07 23.59 -7.64
N SER A 326 -2.48 23.16 -8.84
CA SER A 326 -1.64 22.35 -9.74
C SER A 326 -0.30 22.99 -10.16
N GLY A 327 -0.27 24.31 -10.34
CA GLY A 327 0.89 25.09 -10.76
C GLY A 327 1.74 25.63 -9.60
N ASN A 328 1.47 25.25 -8.36
CA ASN A 328 2.29 25.66 -7.22
C ASN A 328 3.59 24.86 -7.18
N THR A 329 4.73 25.55 -7.16
CA THR A 329 6.07 24.93 -7.12
C THR A 329 6.70 25.08 -5.74
N THR A 330 6.81 26.31 -5.24
CA THR A 330 7.48 26.65 -3.96
C THR A 330 6.59 27.40 -2.98
N GLY A 331 5.41 27.86 -3.42
CA GLY A 331 4.47 28.60 -2.59
C GLY A 331 3.98 27.79 -1.40
N SER A 332 3.90 28.43 -0.24
CA SER A 332 3.56 27.77 1.03
C SER A 332 2.33 28.37 1.68
N TYR A 333 1.71 27.63 2.60
CA TYR A 333 0.53 28.07 3.36
C TYR A 333 -0.68 28.44 2.50
N ASN A 334 -0.88 27.75 1.36
CA ASN A 334 -2.05 27.96 0.52
C ASN A 334 -3.15 26.93 0.80
N VAL A 335 -4.41 27.35 0.68
CA VAL A 335 -5.58 26.47 0.72
C VAL A 335 -6.34 26.62 -0.59
N ALA A 336 -6.52 25.53 -1.32
CA ALA A 336 -7.23 25.47 -2.59
C ALA A 336 -8.30 24.37 -2.52
N MET A 337 -9.58 24.72 -2.63
CA MET A 337 -10.68 23.76 -2.64
C MET A 337 -11.65 24.03 -3.77
N GLY A 338 -11.76 23.11 -4.72
CA GLY A 338 -12.61 23.24 -5.90
C GLY A 338 -11.88 22.91 -7.20
N LEU A 339 -12.64 22.78 -8.28
CA LEU A 339 -12.10 22.61 -9.64
C LEU A 339 -11.23 23.82 -9.99
N ASN A 340 -9.96 23.61 -10.30
CA ASN A 340 -8.99 24.66 -10.67
C ASN A 340 -8.88 25.81 -9.64
N ALA A 341 -9.23 25.58 -8.37
CA ALA A 341 -8.98 26.57 -7.32
C ALA A 341 -7.46 26.79 -7.20
N LEU A 342 -7.02 28.06 -7.18
CA LEU A 342 -5.60 28.40 -7.12
C LEU A 342 -4.77 27.68 -8.21
N PHE A 343 -5.20 27.72 -9.48
CA PHE A 343 -4.62 26.86 -10.52
C PHE A 343 -3.13 27.13 -10.79
N GLN A 344 -2.68 28.40 -10.85
CA GLN A 344 -1.29 28.77 -11.20
C GLN A 344 -0.61 29.80 -10.26
N PRO A 345 -0.49 29.54 -8.94
CA PRO A 345 0.12 30.48 -8.01
C PRO A 345 1.65 30.45 -8.02
N GLN A 346 2.32 29.48 -8.67
CA GLN A 346 3.79 29.42 -8.76
C GLN A 346 4.51 29.44 -7.40
N ALA A 347 5.00 30.61 -6.95
CA ALA A 347 5.67 30.81 -5.66
C ALA A 347 4.82 31.60 -4.64
N SER A 348 3.60 31.97 -5.03
CA SER A 348 2.65 32.70 -4.21
C SER A 348 2.26 31.91 -2.95
N SER A 349 2.15 32.61 -1.83
CA SER A 349 1.98 32.02 -0.49
C SER A 349 0.86 32.72 0.28
N HIS A 350 0.31 32.03 1.27
CA HIS A 350 -0.74 32.52 2.16
C HIS A 350 -2.06 32.90 1.46
N ASN A 351 -2.48 32.17 0.43
CA ASN A 351 -3.77 32.43 -0.23
C ASN A 351 -4.78 31.32 0.03
N ILE A 352 -6.05 31.69 0.10
CA ILE A 352 -7.17 30.79 0.32
C ILE A 352 -8.14 30.95 -0.85
N GLY A 353 -8.24 29.95 -1.72
CA GLY A 353 -9.18 29.87 -2.83
C GLY A 353 -10.15 28.72 -2.63
N ILE A 354 -11.44 29.02 -2.45
CA ILE A 354 -12.49 28.01 -2.28
C ILE A 354 -13.62 28.31 -3.25
N GLY A 355 -13.85 27.40 -4.19
CA GLY A 355 -14.81 27.57 -5.29
C GLY A 355 -14.20 27.15 -6.63
N VAL A 356 -15.05 26.96 -7.63
CA VAL A 356 -14.60 26.65 -8.98
C VAL A 356 -13.82 27.85 -9.51
N SER A 357 -12.57 27.62 -9.91
CA SER A 357 -11.67 28.65 -10.46
C SER A 357 -11.49 29.88 -9.56
N ALA A 358 -11.71 29.76 -8.24
CA ALA A 358 -11.36 30.80 -7.29
C ALA A 358 -9.84 31.03 -7.33
N LEU A 359 -9.40 32.28 -7.48
CA LEU A 359 -7.97 32.64 -7.57
C LEU A 359 -7.23 31.84 -8.67
N TYR A 360 -7.89 31.58 -9.82
CA TYR A 360 -7.35 30.75 -10.92
C TYR A 360 -5.92 31.15 -11.31
N GLY A 361 -5.70 32.44 -11.51
CA GLY A 361 -4.40 33.04 -11.77
C GLY A 361 -3.76 32.63 -13.10
N THR A 362 -2.67 33.30 -13.45
CA THR A 362 -1.87 33.00 -14.65
C THR A 362 -0.42 32.70 -14.28
N ALA A 363 0.38 32.23 -15.24
CA ALA A 363 1.81 32.07 -15.05
C ALA A 363 2.44 33.39 -14.56
N GLY A 364 3.28 33.31 -13.53
CA GLY A 364 3.92 34.48 -12.90
C GLY A 364 3.11 35.16 -11.81
N SER A 365 1.98 34.58 -11.37
CA SER A 365 1.24 35.11 -10.22
C SER A 365 2.08 35.04 -8.94
N THR A 366 2.28 36.17 -8.27
CA THR A 366 3.09 36.30 -7.06
C THR A 366 2.37 37.00 -5.91
N GLY A 367 1.12 37.42 -6.10
CA GLY A 367 0.32 38.06 -5.05
C GLY A 367 0.23 37.18 -3.80
N GLN A 368 0.08 37.75 -2.62
CA GLN A 368 0.04 36.98 -1.37
C GLN A 368 -1.10 37.46 -0.48
N TYR A 369 -1.49 36.65 0.49
CA TYR A 369 -2.51 37.02 1.49
C TYR A 369 -3.90 37.28 0.89
N ASN A 370 -4.25 36.61 -0.21
CA ASN A 370 -5.56 36.77 -0.85
C ASN A 370 -6.57 35.70 -0.38
N LEU A 371 -7.81 36.11 -0.18
CA LEU A 371 -8.95 35.24 0.13
C LEU A 371 -9.99 35.34 -1.00
N GLY A 372 -10.21 34.25 -1.73
CA GLY A 372 -11.25 34.10 -2.74
C GLY A 372 -12.22 32.99 -2.35
N LEU A 373 -13.47 33.33 -2.04
CA LEU A 373 -14.53 32.40 -1.68
C LEU A 373 -15.71 32.55 -2.64
N GLY A 374 -15.89 31.61 -3.55
CA GLY A 374 -16.93 31.63 -4.57
C GLY A 374 -16.41 31.22 -5.93
N GLU A 375 -17.32 30.87 -6.84
CA GLU A 375 -16.98 30.62 -8.23
C GLU A 375 -16.35 31.87 -8.85
N GLU A 376 -15.16 31.69 -9.42
CA GLU A 376 -14.39 32.71 -10.13
C GLU A 376 -14.20 34.03 -9.34
N SER A 377 -14.18 33.95 -8.01
CA SER A 377 -13.76 35.06 -7.16
C SER A 377 -12.25 35.29 -7.34
N LEU A 378 -11.82 36.54 -7.59
CA LEU A 378 -10.42 36.87 -7.92
C LEU A 378 -9.84 36.03 -9.08
N TYR A 379 -10.63 35.79 -10.13
CA TYR A 379 -10.25 34.90 -11.23
C TYR A 379 -8.92 35.29 -11.91
N PHE A 380 -8.74 36.56 -12.26
CA PHE A 380 -7.52 37.08 -12.92
C PHE A 380 -6.39 37.47 -11.96
N PHE A 381 -6.23 36.72 -10.87
CA PHE A 381 -5.17 36.90 -9.88
C PHE A 381 -3.76 36.93 -10.51
N THR A 382 -2.98 38.01 -10.28
CA THR A 382 -1.56 38.08 -10.70
C THR A 382 -0.63 38.51 -9.56
N THR A 383 -0.41 39.82 -9.36
CA THR A 383 0.56 40.34 -8.37
C THR A 383 -0.08 41.09 -7.20
N GLY A 384 -1.38 41.40 -7.28
CA GLY A 384 -2.12 42.05 -6.20
C GLY A 384 -2.15 41.21 -4.92
N GLY A 385 -1.93 41.86 -3.77
CA GLY A 385 -1.89 41.22 -2.46
C GLY A 385 -2.99 41.69 -1.52
N SER A 386 -3.23 40.92 -0.46
CA SER A 386 -4.13 41.29 0.64
C SER A 386 -5.58 41.59 0.22
N ASN A 387 -6.08 40.95 -0.84
CA ASN A 387 -7.47 41.11 -1.27
C ASN A 387 -8.39 40.08 -0.61
N THR A 388 -9.60 40.49 -0.25
CA THR A 388 -10.69 39.60 0.17
C THR A 388 -11.83 39.68 -0.85
N ALA A 389 -12.25 38.56 -1.41
CA ALA A 389 -13.36 38.45 -2.34
C ALA A 389 -14.26 37.27 -1.96
N ILE A 390 -15.51 37.55 -1.59
CA ILE A 390 -16.49 36.57 -1.13
C ILE A 390 -17.77 36.74 -1.95
N GLY A 391 -18.06 35.77 -2.80
CA GLY A 391 -19.22 35.75 -3.69
C GLY A 391 -18.86 35.31 -5.11
N HIS A 392 -19.87 34.84 -5.85
CA HIS A 392 -19.74 34.52 -7.27
C HIS A 392 -19.29 35.76 -8.06
N PHE A 393 -18.17 35.64 -8.77
CA PHE A 393 -17.51 36.74 -9.50
C PHE A 393 -17.12 37.98 -8.68
N ALA A 394 -16.94 37.86 -7.35
CA ALA A 394 -16.39 38.95 -6.56
C ALA A 394 -14.93 39.25 -6.99
N SER A 395 -14.62 40.53 -7.26
CA SER A 395 -13.30 40.98 -7.75
C SER A 395 -12.78 40.22 -8.99
N HIS A 396 -13.68 39.77 -9.88
CA HIS A 396 -13.36 38.89 -11.00
C HIS A 396 -12.21 39.39 -11.88
N ALA A 397 -12.21 40.68 -12.25
CA ALA A 397 -11.21 41.28 -13.13
C ALA A 397 -9.94 41.80 -12.43
N ASN A 398 -9.80 41.64 -11.10
CA ASN A 398 -8.66 42.21 -10.38
C ASN A 398 -7.37 41.47 -10.72
N THR A 399 -6.40 42.22 -11.25
CA THR A 399 -5.09 41.72 -11.65
C THR A 399 -4.02 42.15 -10.66
N THR A 400 -3.80 43.46 -10.49
CA THR A 400 -2.69 44.03 -9.70
C THR A 400 -3.16 44.88 -8.52
N GLY A 401 -4.47 45.12 -8.38
CA GLY A 401 -5.01 45.89 -7.28
C GLY A 401 -4.82 45.16 -5.95
N SER A 402 -4.45 45.89 -4.91
CA SER A 402 -4.16 45.35 -3.57
C SER A 402 -5.11 45.91 -2.52
N GLU A 403 -5.24 45.19 -1.41
CA GLU A 403 -5.99 45.64 -0.24
C GLU A 403 -7.46 45.99 -0.53
N ASN A 404 -8.09 45.26 -1.46
CA ASN A 404 -9.52 45.41 -1.74
C ASN A 404 -10.34 44.40 -0.93
N ALA A 405 -11.53 44.80 -0.48
CA ALA A 405 -12.51 43.93 0.17
C ALA A 405 -13.81 43.93 -0.64
N ALA A 406 -14.17 42.80 -1.25
CA ALA A 406 -15.38 42.59 -2.04
C ALA A 406 -16.23 41.48 -1.41
N VAL A 407 -17.43 41.82 -0.93
CA VAL A 407 -18.36 40.87 -0.31
C VAL A 407 -19.73 41.01 -0.99
N GLY A 408 -20.10 40.03 -1.80
CA GLY A 408 -21.32 40.02 -2.59
C GLY A 408 -21.08 39.51 -4.00
N VAL A 409 -22.14 39.01 -4.63
CA VAL A 409 -22.09 38.59 -6.04
C VAL A 409 -21.71 39.80 -6.89
N GLN A 410 -20.67 39.64 -7.72
CA GLN A 410 -20.15 40.67 -8.62
C GLN A 410 -19.73 41.99 -7.93
N ALA A 411 -19.44 41.98 -6.63
CA ALA A 411 -18.82 43.13 -5.97
C ALA A 411 -17.41 43.36 -6.56
N LEU A 412 -17.07 44.61 -6.91
CA LEU A 412 -15.80 44.97 -7.57
C LEU A 412 -15.48 44.20 -8.87
N TYR A 413 -16.50 43.75 -9.60
CA TYR A 413 -16.36 42.87 -10.76
C TYR A 413 -15.31 43.33 -11.80
N SER A 414 -15.33 44.61 -12.20
CA SER A 414 -14.43 45.16 -13.23
C SER A 414 -13.20 45.90 -12.69
N ASN A 415 -12.91 45.83 -11.39
CA ASN A 415 -11.71 46.46 -10.86
C ASN A 415 -10.46 45.75 -11.36
N VAL A 416 -9.63 46.40 -12.18
CA VAL A 416 -8.41 45.80 -12.74
C VAL A 416 -7.18 46.10 -11.90
N THR A 417 -6.96 47.37 -11.53
CA THR A 417 -5.74 47.86 -10.88
C THR A 417 -5.99 48.70 -9.62
N GLY A 418 -7.24 49.07 -9.32
CA GLY A 418 -7.59 49.91 -8.17
C GLY A 418 -7.29 49.19 -6.86
N SER A 419 -6.79 49.94 -5.88
CA SER A 419 -6.43 49.44 -4.55
C SER A 419 -7.28 50.11 -3.47
N TYR A 420 -7.32 49.50 -2.27
CA TYR A 420 -8.01 50.06 -1.10
C TYR A 420 -9.52 50.26 -1.29
N ASN A 421 -10.17 49.50 -2.16
CA ASN A 421 -11.62 49.59 -2.36
C ASN A 421 -12.37 48.62 -1.44
N VAL A 422 -13.49 49.07 -0.87
CA VAL A 422 -14.42 48.25 -0.08
C VAL A 422 -15.76 48.20 -0.80
N ALA A 423 -16.19 47.03 -1.25
CA ALA A 423 -17.49 46.80 -1.85
C ALA A 423 -18.27 45.73 -1.08
N MET A 424 -19.43 46.09 -0.54
CA MET A 424 -20.30 45.17 0.18
C MET A 424 -21.72 45.25 -0.38
N GLY A 425 -22.17 44.19 -1.04
CA GLY A 425 -23.48 44.09 -1.67
C GLY A 425 -23.40 43.56 -3.11
N LEU A 426 -24.54 43.06 -3.60
CA LEU A 426 -24.67 42.63 -4.99
C LEU A 426 -24.40 43.81 -5.93
N ASN A 427 -23.41 43.65 -6.83
CA ASN A 427 -22.95 44.66 -7.78
C ASN A 427 -22.44 45.98 -7.14
N ALA A 428 -22.02 45.98 -5.88
CA ALA A 428 -21.36 47.14 -5.29
C ALA A 428 -20.02 47.40 -6.01
N LEU A 429 -19.76 48.66 -6.39
CA LEU A 429 -18.57 49.09 -7.13
C LEU A 429 -18.32 48.31 -8.43
N PHE A 430 -19.36 47.80 -9.08
CA PHE A 430 -19.26 46.87 -10.23
C PHE A 430 -18.27 47.32 -11.31
N GLN A 431 -18.32 48.59 -11.74
CA GLN A 431 -17.43 49.14 -12.78
C GLN A 431 -16.28 50.01 -12.24
N THR A 432 -15.87 49.89 -10.97
CA THR A 432 -14.84 50.78 -10.41
C THR A 432 -13.45 50.45 -10.92
N THR A 433 -12.73 51.44 -11.47
CA THR A 433 -11.30 51.34 -11.83
C THR A 433 -10.38 52.20 -10.97
N GLY A 434 -10.95 53.09 -10.15
CA GLY A 434 -10.22 53.95 -9.21
C GLY A 434 -9.88 53.26 -7.88
N SER A 435 -9.19 53.99 -7.01
CA SER A 435 -8.73 53.50 -5.71
C SER A 435 -9.46 54.17 -4.55
N SER A 436 -9.38 53.57 -3.36
CA SER A 436 -9.87 54.16 -2.11
C SER A 436 -11.36 54.48 -2.11
N ASN A 437 -12.19 53.66 -2.76
CA ASN A 437 -13.65 53.82 -2.77
C ASN A 437 -14.32 52.88 -1.77
N THR A 438 -15.39 53.35 -1.12
CA THR A 438 -16.26 52.51 -0.28
C THR A 438 -17.66 52.48 -0.89
N GLY A 439 -18.20 51.29 -1.18
CA GLY A 439 -19.55 51.08 -1.66
C GLY A 439 -20.25 50.02 -0.83
N VAL A 440 -21.31 50.39 -0.10
CA VAL A 440 -22.08 49.49 0.76
C VAL A 440 -23.55 49.56 0.41
N GLY A 441 -24.09 48.50 -0.19
CA GLY A 441 -25.48 48.39 -0.65
C GLY A 441 -25.60 47.74 -2.03
N TYR A 442 -26.82 47.35 -2.40
CA TYR A 442 -27.11 46.86 -3.75
C TYR A 442 -26.80 47.95 -4.78
N ARG A 443 -25.88 47.67 -5.71
CA ARG A 443 -25.45 48.61 -6.76
C ARG A 443 -24.89 49.96 -6.24
N ALA A 444 -24.39 50.02 -5.01
CA ALA A 444 -23.69 51.21 -4.52
C ALA A 444 -22.42 51.48 -5.36
N GLY A 445 -22.30 52.67 -5.94
CA GLY A 445 -21.20 53.08 -6.84
C GLY A 445 -21.08 52.24 -8.12
N PHE A 446 -22.21 51.74 -8.66
CA PHE A 446 -22.23 50.79 -9.78
C PHE A 446 -21.37 51.21 -10.97
N SER A 447 -21.40 52.49 -11.35
CA SER A 447 -20.66 53.06 -12.49
C SER A 447 -19.62 54.11 -12.07
N ASN A 448 -18.90 53.87 -10.98
CA ASN A 448 -17.85 54.76 -10.48
C ASN A 448 -16.55 54.70 -11.33
N ILE A 449 -16.57 55.34 -12.51
CA ILE A 449 -15.44 55.40 -13.45
C ILE A 449 -15.04 56.86 -13.66
N PRO A 450 -13.76 57.27 -13.46
CA PRO A 450 -12.63 56.63 -12.77
C PRO A 450 -12.52 57.09 -11.29
N GLY A 451 -13.67 57.29 -10.63
CA GLY A 451 -13.73 57.95 -9.35
C GLY A 451 -12.89 57.24 -8.28
N SER A 452 -12.16 58.04 -7.51
CA SER A 452 -11.33 57.60 -6.38
C SER A 452 -11.73 58.41 -5.15
N TYR A 453 -11.50 57.85 -3.96
CA TYR A 453 -11.83 58.50 -2.68
C TYR A 453 -13.33 58.75 -2.45
N ASN A 454 -14.21 57.96 -3.07
CA ASN A 454 -15.65 58.10 -2.93
C ASN A 454 -16.23 57.18 -1.83
N THR A 455 -17.35 57.60 -1.22
CA THR A 455 -18.15 56.76 -0.32
C THR A 455 -19.61 56.73 -0.81
N PHE A 456 -20.11 55.54 -1.10
CA PHE A 456 -21.48 55.27 -1.53
C PHE A 456 -22.15 54.36 -0.49
N LEU A 457 -23.23 54.83 0.13
CA LEU A 457 -23.96 54.08 1.16
C LEU A 457 -25.45 54.02 0.81
N GLY A 458 -25.96 52.81 0.57
CA GLY A 458 -27.37 52.58 0.28
C GLY A 458 -27.64 51.91 -1.06
N ASN A 459 -28.91 51.62 -1.33
CA ASN A 459 -29.36 51.00 -2.58
C ASN A 459 -29.22 51.99 -3.74
N GLY A 460 -28.40 51.67 -4.72
CA GLY A 460 -28.19 52.49 -5.91
C GLY A 460 -27.55 53.86 -5.64
N ALA A 461 -26.86 54.03 -4.50
CA ALA A 461 -26.09 55.24 -4.22
C ALA A 461 -25.03 55.44 -5.32
N ASP A 462 -24.97 56.62 -5.91
CA ASP A 462 -24.06 56.95 -7.01
C ASP A 462 -23.68 58.43 -6.95
N ALA A 463 -22.49 58.79 -7.41
CA ALA A 463 -21.99 60.17 -7.44
C ALA A 463 -22.82 61.06 -8.37
N SER A 464 -23.58 60.45 -9.29
CA SER A 464 -24.46 61.13 -10.23
C SER A 464 -25.94 61.17 -9.81
N ALA A 465 -26.32 60.47 -8.75
CA ALA A 465 -27.70 60.39 -8.26
C ALA A 465 -27.85 61.12 -6.92
N ASP A 466 -28.99 61.79 -6.69
CA ASP A 466 -29.30 62.59 -5.48
C ASP A 466 -29.53 61.73 -4.21
N ASN A 467 -28.65 60.77 -3.94
CA ASN A 467 -28.75 59.81 -2.86
C ASN A 467 -27.41 59.78 -2.09
N LEU A 468 -27.16 60.82 -1.28
CA LEU A 468 -26.02 60.88 -0.34
C LEU A 468 -26.28 60.05 0.91
#